data_AF-A0A1F7PHP0-F1
#
_entry.id   AF-A0A1F7PHP0-F1
#
_cell.length_a   1.000
_cell.length_b   1.000
_cell.length_c   1.000
_cell.angle_alpha   90.00
_cell.angle_beta   90.00
_cell.angle_gamma   90.00
#
_symmetry.space_group_name_H-M   'P 1'
#
loop_
_entity.id
_entity.type
_entity.pdbx_description
1 polymer ?
#
loop_
_entity_poly.entity_id
_entity_poly.type
_entity_poly.pdbx_seq_one_letter_code
_entity_poly.pdbx_strand_id
1 'polypeptide(L)'
;MRVRAIEERALPLVKELARLAKRGDSPAVKLEGALDVLFGALGASDERFAGLLLEGWLRARRDKRFRLAMAWLREQLRLSVEEILVEGIAAGAFRRDLDPVVFSAVCLGAAEGCLLQSPSQGGTVSPDQLLKILLRFALSEA
;
A
#
# COMPACT_ATOMS: atom_id res chain seq x y z
N MET A 1 3.04 -9.15 -21.72
CA MET A 1 3.59 -8.09 -20.85
C MET A 1 5.10 -8.26 -20.65
N ARG A 2 5.87 -7.14 -20.60
CA ARG A 2 7.30 -7.13 -20.22
C ARG A 2 7.42 -6.66 -18.76
N VAL A 3 8.38 -7.19 -18.00
CA VAL A 3 8.64 -6.78 -16.60
C VAL A 3 8.81 -5.27 -16.47
N ARG A 4 9.51 -4.65 -17.42
CA ARG A 4 9.73 -3.20 -17.48
C ARG A 4 8.44 -2.38 -17.44
N ALA A 5 7.36 -2.88 -18.04
CA ALA A 5 6.07 -2.17 -18.01
C ALA A 5 5.47 -2.11 -16.61
N ILE A 6 5.71 -3.13 -15.77
CA ILE A 6 5.30 -3.13 -14.37
C ILE A 6 6.07 -2.07 -13.60
N GLU A 7 7.39 -2.08 -13.72
CA GLU A 7 8.27 -1.12 -13.05
C GLU A 7 7.95 0.32 -13.45
N GLU A 8 7.81 0.58 -14.75
CA GLU A 8 7.49 1.91 -15.28
C GLU A 8 6.11 2.41 -14.80
N ARG A 9 5.11 1.53 -14.76
CA ARG A 9 3.76 1.91 -14.31
C ARG A 9 3.66 2.06 -12.79
N ALA A 10 4.45 1.31 -12.04
CA ALA A 10 4.46 1.35 -10.58
C ALA A 10 5.35 2.46 -10.01
N LEU A 11 6.35 2.94 -10.77
CA LEU A 11 7.28 3.97 -10.31
C LEU A 11 6.60 5.27 -9.84
N PRO A 12 5.56 5.81 -10.52
CA PRO A 12 4.84 6.97 -10.01
C PRO A 12 4.21 6.74 -8.63
N LEU A 13 3.63 5.56 -8.40
CA LEU A 13 3.05 5.18 -7.10
C LEU A 13 4.12 5.13 -6.01
N VAL A 14 5.24 4.46 -6.29
CA VAL A 14 6.39 4.38 -5.36
C VAL A 14 6.90 5.78 -5.02
N LYS A 15 7.05 6.65 -6.02
CA LYS A 15 7.51 8.03 -5.81
C LYS A 15 6.52 8.84 -4.98
N GLU A 16 5.23 8.64 -5.19
CA GLU A 16 4.19 9.37 -4.48
C GLU A 16 4.14 8.99 -3.00
N LEU A 17 4.22 7.70 -2.68
CA LEU A 17 4.29 7.25 -1.28
C LEU A 17 5.57 7.73 -0.58
N ALA A 18 6.72 7.61 -1.26
CA ALA A 18 7.98 8.11 -0.71
C ALA A 18 7.97 9.63 -0.49
N ARG A 19 7.23 10.37 -1.32
CA ARG A 19 7.03 11.82 -1.16
C ARG A 19 6.16 12.11 0.05
N LEU A 20 5.04 11.39 0.22
CA LEU A 20 4.14 11.54 1.37
C LEU A 20 4.87 11.28 2.70
N ALA A 21 5.68 10.22 2.76
CA ALA A 21 6.49 9.90 3.94
C ALA A 21 7.42 11.06 4.36
N LYS A 22 7.96 11.80 3.38
CA LYS A 22 8.92 12.89 3.61
C LYS A 22 8.30 14.28 3.79
N ARG A 23 6.97 14.42 3.70
CA ARG A 23 6.31 15.72 3.87
C ARG A 23 6.47 16.25 5.30
N GLY A 24 6.24 17.55 5.50
CA GLY A 24 6.22 18.17 6.82
C GLY A 24 4.87 18.03 7.56
N ASP A 25 3.95 17.21 7.05
CA ASP A 25 2.61 17.03 7.61
C ASP A 25 2.64 16.19 8.90
N SER A 26 1.56 16.21 9.68
CA SER A 26 1.44 15.31 10.83
C SER A 26 1.46 13.83 10.40
N PRO A 27 1.99 12.91 11.23
CA PRO A 27 2.03 11.48 10.88
C PRO A 27 0.66 10.89 10.51
N ALA A 28 -0.42 11.32 11.17
CA ALA A 28 -1.77 10.87 10.86
C ALA A 28 -2.19 11.27 9.43
N VAL A 29 -1.93 12.51 9.03
CA VAL A 29 -2.22 13.01 7.67
C VAL A 29 -1.37 12.29 6.62
N LYS A 30 -0.10 12.02 6.93
CA LYS A 30 0.78 11.23 6.05
C LYS A 30 0.22 9.82 5.83
N LEU A 31 -0.20 9.16 6.92
CA LEU A 31 -0.72 7.80 6.87
C LEU A 31 -2.05 7.74 6.10
N GLU A 32 -2.96 8.67 6.35
CA GLU A 32 -4.21 8.79 5.61
C GLU A 32 -3.95 8.94 4.11
N GLY A 33 -3.12 9.91 3.71
CA GLY A 33 -2.78 10.11 2.31
C GLY A 33 -2.07 8.91 1.68
N ALA A 34 -1.20 8.21 2.43
CA ALA A 34 -0.54 7.01 1.93
C ALA A 34 -1.52 5.84 1.71
N LEU A 35 -2.48 5.66 2.63
CA LEU A 35 -3.53 4.66 2.48
C LEU A 35 -4.47 5.01 1.34
N ASP A 36 -4.90 6.27 1.20
CA ASP A 36 -5.74 6.71 0.08
C ASP A 36 -5.07 6.40 -1.27
N VAL A 37 -3.78 6.72 -1.40
CA VAL A 37 -2.98 6.43 -2.60
C VAL A 37 -2.88 4.92 -2.85
N LEU A 38 -2.64 4.11 -1.81
CA LEU A 38 -2.56 2.66 -1.94
C LEU A 38 -3.90 2.02 -2.34
N PHE A 39 -4.98 2.35 -1.63
CA PHE A 39 -6.32 1.83 -1.92
C PHE A 39 -6.85 2.36 -3.26
N GLY A 40 -6.49 3.56 -3.68
CA GLY A 40 -6.81 4.09 -5.00
C GLY A 40 -6.04 3.39 -6.12
N ALA A 41 -4.74 3.16 -5.95
CA ALA A 41 -3.92 2.52 -6.98
C ALA A 41 -4.21 1.01 -7.10
N LEU A 42 -4.45 0.33 -5.97
CA LEU A 42 -4.76 -1.10 -5.94
C LEU A 42 -6.26 -1.38 -5.99
N GLY A 43 -7.12 -0.37 -5.85
CA GLY A 43 -8.56 -0.49 -5.98
C GLY A 43 -9.05 -0.39 -7.43
N ALA A 44 -10.36 -0.23 -7.59
CA ALA A 44 -11.01 -0.17 -8.91
C ALA A 44 -10.71 1.11 -9.72
N SER A 45 -10.05 2.10 -9.13
CA SER A 45 -9.81 3.41 -9.78
C SER A 45 -8.77 3.41 -10.89
N ASP A 46 -7.91 2.40 -10.98
CA ASP A 46 -6.98 2.21 -12.12
C ASP A 46 -7.01 0.76 -12.63
N GLU A 47 -8.07 0.42 -13.38
CA GLU A 47 -8.27 -0.92 -13.96
C GLU A 47 -7.07 -1.42 -14.78
N ARG A 48 -6.35 -0.51 -15.45
CA ARG A 48 -5.20 -0.89 -16.28
C ARG A 48 -4.01 -1.28 -15.43
N PHE A 49 -3.73 -0.51 -14.37
CA PHE A 49 -2.68 -0.86 -13.43
C PHE A 49 -3.02 -2.13 -12.65
N ALA A 50 -4.27 -2.25 -12.19
CA ALA A 50 -4.81 -3.42 -11.54
C ALA A 50 -4.60 -4.70 -12.38
N GLY A 51 -5.02 -4.69 -13.66
CA GLY A 51 -4.84 -5.81 -14.57
C GLY A 51 -3.37 -6.19 -14.79
N LEU A 52 -2.50 -5.19 -14.87
CA LEU A 52 -1.05 -5.39 -15.02
C LEU A 52 -0.42 -6.02 -13.76
N LEU A 53 -0.85 -5.65 -12.55
CA LEU A 53 -0.38 -6.27 -11.31
C LEU A 53 -0.85 -7.72 -11.20
N LEU A 54 -2.11 -8.00 -11.53
CA LEU A 54 -2.67 -9.35 -11.54
C LEU A 54 -1.92 -10.26 -12.53
N GLU A 55 -1.67 -9.80 -13.76
CA GLU A 55 -0.86 -10.55 -14.74
C GLU A 55 0.58 -10.73 -14.22
N GLY A 56 1.13 -9.71 -13.53
CA GLY A 56 2.45 -9.74 -12.89
C GLY A 56 2.59 -10.86 -11.87
N TRP A 57 1.66 -10.96 -10.93
CA TRP A 57 1.65 -12.03 -9.93
C TRP A 57 1.46 -13.42 -10.53
N LEU A 58 0.59 -13.56 -11.54
CA LEU A 58 0.42 -14.83 -12.25
C LEU A 58 1.74 -15.29 -12.90
N ARG A 59 2.48 -14.37 -13.53
CA ARG A 59 3.79 -14.66 -14.14
C ARG A 59 4.89 -14.91 -13.11
N ALA A 60 4.88 -14.23 -11.97
CA ALA A 60 5.88 -14.41 -10.91
C ALA A 60 5.99 -15.86 -10.38
N ARG A 61 4.91 -16.65 -10.53
CA ARG A 61 4.92 -18.10 -10.23
C ARG A 61 5.89 -18.89 -11.10
N ARG A 62 6.15 -18.43 -12.34
CA ARG A 62 6.92 -19.17 -13.35
C ARG A 62 8.18 -18.43 -13.84
N ASP A 63 8.27 -17.11 -13.62
CA ASP A 63 9.38 -16.29 -14.10
C ASP A 63 10.04 -15.50 -12.95
N LYS A 64 11.35 -15.72 -12.77
CA LYS A 64 12.17 -15.06 -11.74
C LYS A 64 12.17 -13.54 -11.88
N ARG A 65 12.18 -13.00 -13.10
CA ARG A 65 12.23 -11.54 -13.32
C ARG A 65 10.95 -10.88 -12.85
N PHE A 66 9.80 -11.49 -13.14
CA PHE A 66 8.51 -11.04 -12.60
C PHE A 66 8.48 -11.17 -11.07
N ARG A 67 8.99 -12.27 -10.51
CA ARG A 67 9.05 -12.45 -9.05
C ARG A 67 9.84 -11.33 -8.36
N LEU A 68 11.00 -10.97 -8.90
CA LEU A 68 11.83 -9.89 -8.37
C LEU A 68 11.15 -8.53 -8.51
N ALA A 69 10.56 -8.23 -9.66
CA ALA A 69 9.87 -6.95 -9.87
C ALA A 69 8.64 -6.79 -8.95
N MET A 70 7.84 -7.85 -8.79
CA MET A 70 6.70 -7.82 -7.87
C MET A 70 7.15 -7.71 -6.41
N ALA A 71 8.23 -8.40 -6.03
CA ALA A 71 8.80 -8.29 -4.67
C ALA A 71 9.37 -6.89 -4.41
N TRP A 72 10.10 -6.33 -5.37
CA TRP A 72 10.60 -4.96 -5.30
C TRP A 72 9.46 -3.96 -5.12
N LEU A 73 8.43 -4.04 -5.97
CA LEU A 73 7.27 -3.15 -5.85
C LEU A 73 6.64 -3.25 -4.47
N ARG A 74 6.28 -4.47 -4.05
CA ARG A 74 5.62 -4.70 -2.75
C ARG A 74 6.45 -4.11 -1.61
N GLU A 75 7.77 -4.31 -1.64
CA GLU A 75 8.67 -3.81 -0.60
C GLU A 75 8.82 -2.29 -0.62
N GLN A 76 8.91 -1.66 -1.80
CA GLN A 76 8.97 -0.18 -1.89
C GLN A 76 7.71 0.48 -1.32
N LEU A 77 6.53 -0.07 -1.60
CA LEU A 77 5.27 0.44 -1.06
C LEU A 77 5.23 0.27 0.47
N ARG A 78 5.63 -0.92 0.96
CA ARG A 78 5.63 -1.25 2.38
C ARG A 78 6.57 -0.33 3.17
N LEU A 79 7.79 -0.10 2.68
CA LEU A 79 8.79 0.74 3.33
C LEU A 79 8.32 2.19 3.49
N SER A 80 7.65 2.76 2.50
CA SER A 80 7.12 4.14 2.63
C SER A 80 6.05 4.25 3.73
N VAL A 81 5.21 3.22 3.89
CA VAL A 81 4.23 3.18 4.99
C VAL A 81 4.92 2.94 6.33
N GLU A 82 5.92 2.05 6.38
CA GLU A 82 6.73 1.79 7.57
C GLU A 82 7.41 3.07 8.07
N GLU A 83 8.02 3.86 7.18
CA GLU A 83 8.67 5.14 7.53
C GLU A 83 7.70 6.09 8.25
N ILE A 84 6.46 6.22 7.74
CA ILE A 84 5.41 7.04 8.35
C ILE A 84 5.04 6.52 9.75
N LEU A 85 4.92 5.20 9.90
CA LEU A 85 4.58 4.56 11.17
C LEU A 85 5.69 4.75 12.20
N VAL A 86 6.96 4.56 11.81
CA VAL A 86 8.12 4.79 12.68
C VAL A 86 8.15 6.24 13.18
N GLU A 87 7.98 7.19 12.27
CA GLU A 87 7.91 8.62 12.62
C GLU A 87 6.76 8.90 13.59
N GLY A 88 5.56 8.39 13.31
CA GLY A 88 4.39 8.64 14.15
C GLY A 88 4.44 7.98 15.52
N ILE A 89 5.05 6.80 15.65
CA ILE A 89 5.31 6.15 16.93
C ILE A 89 6.31 7.00 17.75
N ALA A 90 7.40 7.44 17.13
CA ALA A 90 8.40 8.28 17.79
C ALA A 90 7.82 9.63 18.24
N ALA A 91 6.91 10.22 17.46
CA ALA A 91 6.20 11.45 17.78
C ALA A 91 5.03 11.27 18.76
N GLY A 92 4.68 10.03 19.15
CA GLY A 92 3.54 9.73 20.02
C GLY A 92 2.15 9.86 19.37
N ALA A 93 2.10 10.05 18.05
CA ALA A 93 0.86 10.13 17.28
C ALA A 93 0.20 8.75 17.06
N PHE A 94 1.01 7.68 17.07
CA PHE A 94 0.54 6.30 16.94
C PHE A 94 0.84 5.49 18.20
N ARG A 95 0.12 4.39 18.36
CA ARG A 95 0.30 3.44 19.46
C ARG A 95 1.73 2.93 19.55
N ARG A 96 2.28 2.88 20.76
CA ARG A 96 3.65 2.40 21.02
C ARG A 96 3.83 0.89 20.87
N ASP A 97 2.76 0.12 21.00
CA ASP A 97 2.77 -1.34 20.86
C ASP A 97 2.55 -1.80 19.42
N LEU A 98 2.42 -0.86 18.47
CA LEU A 98 2.29 -1.14 17.06
C LEU A 98 3.68 -1.45 16.47
N ASP A 99 3.86 -2.66 15.95
CA ASP A 99 5.04 -2.98 15.15
C ASP A 99 4.88 -2.37 13.74
N PRO A 100 5.74 -1.42 13.34
CA PRO A 100 5.59 -0.70 12.08
C PRO A 100 5.82 -1.59 10.85
N VAL A 101 6.65 -2.64 10.96
CA VAL A 101 6.90 -3.61 9.89
C VAL A 101 5.65 -4.47 9.67
N VAL A 102 5.07 -4.98 10.76
CA VAL A 102 3.86 -5.81 10.70
C VAL A 102 2.67 -4.99 10.20
N PHE A 103 2.46 -3.80 10.75
CA PHE A 103 1.29 -3.00 10.41
C PHE A 103 1.34 -2.46 8.98
N SER A 104 2.52 -2.04 8.49
CA SER A 104 2.69 -1.67 7.07
C SER A 104 2.38 -2.84 6.13
N ALA A 105 2.76 -4.08 6.50
CA ALA A 105 2.41 -5.28 5.75
C ALA A 105 0.90 -5.57 5.75
N VAL A 106 0.21 -5.33 6.87
CA VAL A 106 -1.25 -5.46 6.98
C VAL A 106 -1.95 -4.45 6.08
N CYS A 107 -1.53 -3.17 6.11
CA CYS A 107 -2.09 -2.12 5.25
C CYS A 107 -1.96 -2.49 3.76
N LEU A 108 -0.77 -2.94 3.34
CA LEU A 108 -0.54 -3.35 1.96
C LEU A 108 -1.37 -4.58 1.57
N GLY A 109 -1.43 -5.59 2.44
CA GLY A 109 -2.24 -6.78 2.22
C GLY A 109 -3.74 -6.49 2.10
N ALA A 110 -4.25 -5.52 2.86
CA ALA A 110 -5.64 -5.07 2.75
C ALA A 110 -5.93 -4.43 1.38
N ALA A 111 -5.05 -3.54 0.91
CA ALA A 111 -5.19 -2.91 -0.40
C ALA A 111 -5.08 -3.92 -1.57
N GLU A 112 -4.15 -4.88 -1.49
CA GLU A 112 -4.07 -5.98 -2.46
C GLU A 112 -5.29 -6.92 -2.39
N GLY A 113 -5.86 -7.12 -1.20
CA GLY A 113 -7.12 -7.84 -1.03
C GLY A 113 -8.26 -7.17 -1.80
N CYS A 114 -8.36 -5.84 -1.75
CA CYS A 114 -9.32 -5.08 -2.55
C CYS A 114 -9.08 -5.25 -4.04
N LEU A 115 -7.82 -5.22 -4.49
CA LEU A 115 -7.44 -5.48 -5.88
C LEU A 115 -7.99 -6.82 -6.37
N LEU A 116 -7.75 -7.89 -5.60
CA LEU A 116 -8.19 -9.25 -5.94
C LEU A 116 -9.71 -9.41 -5.96
N GLN A 117 -10.43 -8.65 -5.15
CA GLN A 117 -11.89 -8.70 -5.07
C GLN A 117 -12.57 -7.86 -6.16
N SER A 118 -11.89 -6.83 -6.68
CA SER A 118 -12.44 -5.89 -7.66
C SER A 118 -13.06 -6.51 -8.92
N PRO A 119 -12.55 -7.61 -9.52
CA PRO A 119 -13.13 -8.18 -10.74
C PRO A 119 -14.44 -8.94 -10.53
N SER A 120 -14.86 -9.19 -9.28
CA SER A 120 -16.08 -9.95 -8.95
C SER A 120 -17.27 -9.00 -8.75
N GLN A 121 -17.48 -8.53 -7.52
CA GLN A 121 -18.38 -7.42 -7.16
C GLN A 121 -17.76 -6.53 -6.08
N GLY A 122 -16.43 -6.63 -5.89
CA GLY A 122 -15.76 -6.12 -4.71
C GLY A 122 -15.96 -7.02 -3.49
N GLY A 123 -15.51 -6.52 -2.33
CA GLY A 123 -15.66 -7.18 -1.04
C GLY A 123 -16.86 -6.69 -0.26
N THR A 124 -17.23 -7.42 0.80
CA THR A 124 -18.27 -6.99 1.76
C THR A 124 -17.89 -5.69 2.47
N VAL A 125 -16.59 -5.39 2.58
CA VAL A 125 -16.06 -4.17 3.19
C VAL A 125 -15.48 -3.28 2.09
N SER A 126 -15.88 -2.00 2.06
CA SER A 126 -15.36 -1.06 1.08
C SER A 126 -13.92 -0.62 1.40
N PRO A 127 -13.14 -0.18 0.38
CA PRO A 127 -11.82 0.42 0.60
C PRO A 127 -11.84 1.54 1.65
N ASP A 128 -12.82 2.45 1.59
CA ASP A 128 -12.97 3.56 2.53
C ASP A 128 -13.20 3.08 3.97
N GLN A 129 -13.96 1.98 4.15
CA GLN A 129 -14.17 1.40 5.47
C GLN A 129 -12.87 0.80 6.01
N LEU A 130 -12.13 0.05 5.19
CA LEU A 130 -10.83 -0.52 5.58
C LEU A 130 -9.84 0.58 5.95
N LEU A 131 -9.74 1.63 5.15
CA LEU A 131 -8.88 2.78 5.42
C LEU A 131 -9.21 3.42 6.77
N LYS A 132 -10.49 3.73 7.03
CA LYS A 132 -10.92 4.33 8.30
C LYS A 132 -10.58 3.44 9.50
N ILE A 133 -10.73 2.13 9.35
CA ILE A 133 -10.44 1.15 10.38
C ILE A 133 -8.93 1.04 10.63
N LEU A 134 -8.11 0.98 9.58
CA LEU A 134 -6.65 0.95 9.68
C LEU A 134 -6.11 2.23 10.34
N LEU A 135 -6.62 3.40 9.97
CA LEU A 135 -6.25 4.66 10.64
C LEU A 135 -6.59 4.62 12.11
N ARG A 136 -7.81 4.20 12.47
CA ARG A 136 -8.23 4.09 13.87
C ARG A 136 -7.35 3.12 14.67
N PHE A 137 -6.94 2.00 14.07
CA PHE A 137 -6.06 1.04 14.74
C PHE A 137 -4.66 1.58 15.00
N ALA A 138 -4.18 2.53 14.19
CA ALA A 138 -2.86 3.12 14.35
C ALA A 138 -2.81 4.19 15.46
N LEU A 139 -3.88 4.97 15.62
CA LEU A 139 -3.93 6.09 16.56
C LEU A 139 -3.76 5.63 18.01
N SER A 140 -2.96 6.39 18.78
CA SER A 140 -2.84 6.21 20.23
C SER A 140 -4.20 6.47 20.91
N GLU A 141 -4.51 5.70 21.96
CA GLU A 141 -5.58 6.10 22.87
C GLU A 141 -5.14 7.40 23.56
N ALA A 142 -6.00 8.41 23.48
CA ALA A 142 -5.79 9.71 24.10
C ALA A 142 -5.94 9.63 25.63
#